data_AF-A0A969HX23-F1
#
_entry.id   AF-A0A969HX23-F1
#
_cell.length_a   1.000
_cell.length_b   1.000
_cell.length_c   1.000
_cell.angle_alpha   90.00
_cell.angle_beta   90.00
_cell.angle_gamma   90.00
#
_symmetry.space_group_name_H-M   'P 1'
#
loop_
_entity.id
_entity.type
_entity.pdbx_description
1 polymer ?
#
loop_
_entity_poly.entity_id
_entity_poly.type
_entity_poly.pdbx_seq_one_letter_code
_entity_poly.pdbx_strand_id
1 'polypeptide(L)'
;MTIEPAELAFDHESDGAAVLATVAEAMESTVVPEKVHAKRAARFLQQQSFVRREGRFQPAGSGFVANVPALVRVRIGSPQEQWDSLPTAFPVEKLPEHLERWTLTVWLSEPDHLPRPIKARIRLPRDGDSTECEFRFRPKVSPRFEGRVTVLHRGRVIQTAVLRASVLPALADDAQGDAPHLEDLIPVRSGLGELKERRQFDLAFVLNHGAGGRRCRPVCQRITHGSAICRRAWPSPGTSMHA
;
A
#
# COMPACT_ATOMS: atom_id res chain seq x y z
N MET A 1 44.26 -58.55 57.09
CA MET A 1 43.05 -59.41 57.16
C MET A 1 41.93 -58.57 56.56
N THR A 2 41.82 -58.44 55.22
CA THR A 2 41.13 -59.36 54.26
C THR A 2 39.67 -59.54 54.68
N ILE A 3 38.62 -59.16 53.91
CA ILE A 3 38.16 -59.63 52.59
C ILE A 3 37.18 -58.59 51.96
N GLU A 4 37.12 -58.48 50.61
CA GLU A 4 36.10 -57.76 49.77
C GLU A 4 34.76 -58.57 49.64
N PRO A 5 33.95 -58.53 48.55
CA PRO A 5 33.18 -57.50 47.82
C PRO A 5 31.65 -57.83 47.75
N ALA A 6 30.79 -56.90 47.28
CA ALA A 6 29.46 -57.12 46.67
C ALA A 6 28.72 -55.76 46.60
N GLU A 7 28.10 -55.24 45.54
CA GLU A 7 27.69 -55.73 44.22
C GLU A 7 27.61 -54.49 43.31
N LEU A 8 28.37 -54.47 42.22
CA LEU A 8 28.02 -53.67 41.05
C LEU A 8 26.91 -54.44 40.32
N ALA A 9 25.66 -54.20 40.74
CA ALA A 9 24.50 -54.60 39.95
C ALA A 9 24.32 -53.58 38.82
N PHE A 10 24.83 -53.94 37.65
CA PHE A 10 24.37 -53.39 36.38
C PHE A 10 22.90 -53.75 36.23
N ASP A 11 22.00 -52.76 36.26
CA ASP A 11 20.65 -52.93 35.75
C ASP A 11 20.24 -51.71 34.92
N HIS A 12 20.11 -51.98 33.62
CA HIS A 12 19.38 -51.25 32.59
C HIS A 12 19.80 -49.81 32.21
N GLU A 13 20.78 -49.79 31.31
CA GLU A 13 21.02 -48.82 30.25
C GLU A 13 19.83 -48.81 29.25
N SER A 14 18.81 -47.96 29.44
CA SER A 14 17.88 -47.59 28.35
C SER A 14 17.05 -46.31 28.58
N ASP A 15 16.86 -45.83 29.80
CA ASP A 15 15.97 -44.68 30.05
C ASP A 15 16.60 -43.30 29.83
N GLY A 16 17.93 -43.19 29.79
CA GLY A 16 18.60 -41.90 29.56
C GLY A 16 18.44 -41.37 28.13
N ALA A 17 18.36 -42.27 27.14
CA ALA A 17 18.23 -41.89 25.74
C ALA A 17 16.78 -41.58 25.35
N ALA A 18 15.80 -42.25 25.96
CA ALA A 18 14.39 -42.02 25.69
C ALA A 18 13.92 -40.64 26.18
N VAL A 19 14.42 -40.18 27.33
CA VAL A 19 14.05 -38.85 27.88
C VAL A 19 14.63 -37.71 27.04
N LEU A 20 15.87 -37.84 26.52
CA LEU A 20 16.45 -36.84 25.62
C LEU A 20 15.82 -36.87 24.22
N ALA A 21 15.43 -38.04 23.71
CA ALA A 21 14.68 -38.15 22.45
C ALA A 21 13.29 -37.51 22.57
N THR A 22 12.58 -37.69 23.69
CA THR A 22 11.25 -37.08 23.90
C THR A 22 11.34 -35.56 24.07
N VAL A 23 12.42 -35.04 24.68
CA VAL A 23 12.67 -33.59 24.77
C VAL A 23 13.10 -33.02 23.41
N ALA A 24 13.91 -33.75 22.63
CA ALA A 24 14.27 -33.35 21.28
C ALA A 24 13.06 -33.32 20.34
N GLU A 25 12.19 -34.34 20.40
CA GLU A 25 10.97 -34.46 19.59
C GLU A 25 9.91 -33.41 20.01
N ALA A 26 9.86 -33.05 21.29
CA ALA A 26 9.04 -31.94 21.80
C ALA A 26 9.56 -30.56 21.37
N MET A 27 10.88 -30.40 21.17
CA MET A 27 11.48 -29.16 20.66
C MET A 27 11.47 -29.08 19.12
N GLU A 28 11.49 -30.22 18.42
CA GLU A 28 11.54 -30.30 16.96
C GLU A 28 10.15 -30.14 16.31
N SER A 29 9.06 -30.33 17.07
CA SER A 29 7.69 -30.09 16.58
C SER A 29 7.24 -28.61 16.60
N THR A 30 8.10 -27.66 16.98
CA THR A 30 7.78 -26.21 16.90
C THR A 30 8.40 -25.54 15.67
N VAL A 31 8.57 -26.26 14.56
CA VAL A 31 8.66 -25.58 13.26
C VAL A 31 7.24 -25.15 12.89
N VAL A 32 6.81 -24.03 13.48
CA VAL A 32 5.62 -23.32 13.01
C VAL A 32 5.81 -23.13 11.50
N PRO A 33 4.88 -23.63 10.65
CA PRO A 33 5.09 -23.61 9.22
C PRO A 33 5.44 -22.20 8.76
N GLU A 34 6.42 -22.04 7.87
CA GLU A 34 6.86 -20.74 7.34
C GLU A 34 5.67 -19.88 6.88
N LYS A 35 4.61 -20.52 6.38
CA LYS A 35 3.32 -19.89 6.01
C LYS A 35 2.59 -19.21 7.18
N VAL A 36 2.67 -19.75 8.40
CA VAL A 36 2.08 -19.18 9.62
C VAL A 36 2.91 -18.00 10.13
N HIS A 37 4.25 -18.07 10.03
CA HIS A 37 5.13 -16.92 10.27
C HIS A 37 4.88 -15.80 9.25
N ALA A 38 4.78 -16.13 7.96
CA ALA A 38 4.48 -15.19 6.89
C ALA A 38 3.10 -14.52 7.08
N LYS A 39 2.10 -15.25 7.56
CA LYS A 39 0.77 -14.70 7.87
C LYS A 39 0.78 -13.77 9.09
N ARG A 40 1.63 -14.03 10.10
CA ARG A 40 1.80 -13.17 11.29
C ARG A 40 2.71 -11.96 11.04
N ALA A 41 3.63 -12.05 10.08
CA ALA A 41 4.50 -10.96 9.64
C ALA A 41 3.91 -10.13 8.48
N ALA A 42 2.70 -10.47 8.03
CA ALA A 42 2.03 -9.78 6.94
C ALA A 42 1.73 -8.32 7.35
N ARG A 43 2.21 -7.40 6.54
CA ARG A 43 1.96 -5.96 6.68
C ARG A 43 1.00 -5.53 5.60
N PHE A 44 0.19 -4.52 5.91
CA PHE A 44 -0.84 -4.02 5.01
C PHE A 44 -0.65 -2.53 4.84
N LEU A 45 -1.04 -2.01 3.67
CA LEU A 45 -1.20 -0.57 3.50
C LEU A 45 -2.42 -0.12 4.32
N GLN A 46 -2.24 0.88 5.16
CA GLN A 46 -3.25 1.30 6.14
C GLN A 46 -3.50 2.79 6.06
N GLN A 47 -4.70 3.22 6.47
CA GLN A 47 -5.03 4.63 6.63
C GLN A 47 -5.83 4.96 7.89
N GLN A 48 -5.71 6.22 8.29
CA GLN A 48 -6.65 6.89 9.17
C GLN A 48 -7.00 8.24 8.58
N SER A 49 -8.27 8.59 8.61
CA SER A 49 -8.77 9.83 8.01
C SER A 49 -9.46 10.70 9.04
N PHE A 50 -9.20 12.00 8.95
CA PHE A 50 -9.66 13.00 9.91
C PHE A 50 -10.20 14.22 9.19
N VAL A 51 -11.15 14.90 9.83
CA VAL A 51 -11.67 16.20 9.42
C VAL A 51 -11.50 17.20 10.56
N ARG A 52 -11.20 18.46 10.24
CA ARG A 52 -11.04 19.49 11.24
C ARG A 52 -12.41 20.03 11.70
N ARG A 53 -12.75 19.82 12.97
CA ARG A 53 -13.95 20.34 13.63
C ARG A 53 -13.53 21.06 14.92
N GLU A 54 -14.11 22.23 15.20
CA GLU A 54 -13.81 23.02 16.40
C GLU A 54 -12.29 23.23 16.64
N GLY A 55 -11.57 23.46 15.54
CA GLY A 55 -10.13 23.68 15.58
C GLY A 55 -9.26 22.42 15.71
N ARG A 56 -9.81 21.24 16.02
CA ARG A 56 -9.10 19.96 16.18
C ARG A 56 -9.41 18.96 15.06
N PHE A 57 -8.50 18.03 14.81
CA PHE A 57 -8.77 16.91 13.89
C PHE A 57 -9.51 15.80 14.63
N GLN A 58 -10.67 15.41 14.11
CA GLN A 58 -11.50 14.32 14.62
C GLN A 58 -11.66 13.25 13.53
N PRO A 59 -11.86 11.97 13.88
CA PRO A 59 -12.04 10.90 12.89
C PRO A 59 -13.14 11.23 11.89
N ALA A 60 -12.89 10.96 10.61
CA ALA A 60 -13.83 11.19 9.51
C ALA A 60 -14.87 10.07 9.40
N GLY A 61 -15.56 9.74 10.51
CA GLY A 61 -16.45 8.58 10.60
C GLY A 61 -17.67 8.60 9.65
N SER A 62 -18.06 9.77 9.16
CA SER A 62 -19.16 9.93 8.19
C SER A 62 -18.66 10.43 6.82
N GLY A 63 -17.34 10.36 6.57
CA GLY A 63 -16.71 10.92 5.39
C GLY A 63 -16.04 12.28 5.62
N PHE A 64 -15.56 12.89 4.55
CA PHE A 64 -14.98 14.24 4.59
C PHE A 64 -16.06 15.32 4.45
N VAL A 65 -15.69 16.58 4.70
CA VAL A 65 -16.59 17.73 4.58
C VAL A 65 -16.00 18.73 3.59
N ALA A 66 -16.83 19.19 2.64
CA ALA A 66 -16.42 20.13 1.61
C ALA A 66 -15.86 21.43 2.22
N ASN A 67 -14.75 21.90 1.67
CA ASN A 67 -13.98 23.10 2.07
C ASN A 67 -13.39 23.08 3.50
N VAL A 68 -13.62 22.01 4.27
CA VAL A 68 -13.05 21.82 5.61
C VAL A 68 -11.70 21.09 5.49
N PRO A 69 -10.66 21.49 6.25
CA PRO A 69 -9.39 20.78 6.25
C PRO A 69 -9.56 19.31 6.63
N ALA A 70 -9.03 18.42 5.78
CA ALA A 70 -8.94 16.99 6.00
C ALA A 70 -7.48 16.56 6.10
N LEU A 71 -7.27 15.46 6.82
CA LEU A 71 -5.97 14.82 6.99
C LEU A 71 -6.12 13.32 6.82
N VAL A 72 -5.30 12.73 5.96
CA VAL A 72 -5.19 11.28 5.79
C VAL A 72 -3.80 10.88 6.24
N ARG A 73 -3.71 9.99 7.23
CA ARG A 73 -2.48 9.31 7.64
C ARG A 73 -2.37 8.00 6.90
N VAL A 74 -1.17 7.67 6.46
CA VAL A 74 -0.88 6.40 5.78
C VAL A 74 0.38 5.79 6.36
N ARG A 75 0.35 4.46 6.55
CA ARG A 75 1.51 3.65 6.92
C ARG A 75 1.39 2.24 6.33
N ILE A 76 2.45 1.45 6.50
CA ILE A 76 2.47 0.03 6.22
C ILE A 76 2.79 -0.69 7.51
N GLY A 77 1.91 -1.57 7.98
CA GLY A 77 2.10 -2.23 9.26
C GLY A 77 1.19 -3.42 9.47
N SER A 78 1.36 -4.09 10.61
CA SER A 78 0.47 -5.18 11.02
C SER A 78 -0.96 -4.64 11.24
N PRO A 79 -2.01 -5.47 11.01
CA PRO A 79 -3.39 -5.06 11.28
C PRO A 79 -3.59 -4.57 12.72
N GLN A 80 -4.22 -3.42 12.88
CA GLN A 80 -4.58 -2.84 14.18
C GLN A 80 -6.00 -2.27 14.07
N GLU A 81 -6.84 -2.43 15.10
CA GLU A 81 -8.28 -2.10 15.04
C GLU A 81 -8.57 -0.65 14.62
N GLN A 82 -7.72 0.28 15.06
CA GLN A 82 -7.86 1.71 14.78
C GLN A 82 -7.41 2.12 13.37
N TRP A 83 -6.89 1.20 12.56
CA TRP A 83 -6.38 1.45 11.21
C TRP A 83 -7.19 0.65 10.19
N ASP A 84 -7.83 1.38 9.27
CA ASP A 84 -8.43 0.76 8.10
C ASP A 84 -7.31 0.23 7.20
N SER A 85 -7.36 -1.06 6.91
CA SER A 85 -6.31 -1.80 6.23
C SER A 85 -6.79 -2.28 4.87
N LEU A 86 -5.96 -2.11 3.86
CA LEU A 86 -6.19 -2.74 2.57
C LEU A 86 -6.29 -4.26 2.76
N PRO A 87 -7.27 -4.96 2.15
CA PRO A 87 -7.42 -6.41 2.30
C PRO A 87 -6.20 -7.20 1.81
N THR A 88 -5.56 -6.72 0.74
CA THR A 88 -4.35 -7.34 0.18
C THR A 88 -3.09 -6.90 0.93
N ALA A 89 -2.27 -7.88 1.33
CA ALA A 89 -0.99 -7.65 1.97
C ALA A 89 -0.06 -6.78 1.10
N PHE A 90 0.77 -5.98 1.76
CA PHE A 90 1.80 -5.18 1.10
C PHE A 90 2.87 -6.12 0.51
N PRO A 91 3.17 -6.02 -0.80
CA PRO A 91 4.04 -6.96 -1.49
C PRO A 91 5.53 -6.65 -1.23
N VAL A 92 6.03 -7.05 -0.06
CA VAL A 92 7.42 -6.84 0.38
C VAL A 92 8.41 -7.51 -0.58
N GLU A 93 8.04 -8.61 -1.22
CA GLU A 93 8.83 -9.33 -2.21
C GLU A 93 9.16 -8.51 -3.47
N LYS A 94 8.44 -7.41 -3.72
CA LYS A 94 8.77 -6.46 -4.79
C LYS A 94 9.86 -5.46 -4.41
N LEU A 95 10.29 -5.45 -3.15
CA LEU A 95 11.37 -4.61 -2.65
C LEU A 95 12.71 -5.34 -2.71
N PRO A 96 13.84 -4.62 -2.86
CA PRO A 96 15.15 -5.27 -2.82
C PRO A 96 15.44 -5.90 -1.45
N GLU A 97 15.77 -7.19 -1.43
CA GLU A 97 15.90 -8.00 -0.20
C GLU A 97 17.13 -7.68 0.67
N HIS A 98 18.18 -7.09 0.08
CA HIS A 98 19.45 -6.81 0.77
C HIS A 98 19.43 -5.57 1.68
N LEU A 99 18.27 -4.92 1.86
CA LEU A 99 18.16 -3.69 2.62
C LEU A 99 17.45 -3.93 3.94
N GLU A 100 18.03 -3.39 5.02
CA GLU A 100 17.39 -3.37 6.34
C GLU A 100 16.26 -2.33 6.44
N ARG A 101 16.15 -1.44 5.45
CA ARG A 101 15.10 -0.43 5.35
C ARG A 101 14.91 0.12 3.96
N TRP A 102 13.67 0.46 3.63
CA TRP A 102 13.29 1.12 2.39
C TRP A 102 12.70 2.50 2.66
N THR A 103 13.09 3.48 1.85
CA THR A 103 12.39 4.76 1.77
C THR A 103 11.39 4.68 0.63
N LEU A 104 10.11 4.62 0.97
CA LEU A 104 9.02 4.53 0.01
C LEU A 104 8.45 5.93 -0.22
N THR A 105 8.13 6.22 -1.48
CA THR A 105 7.35 7.40 -1.85
C THR A 105 5.88 7.01 -1.89
N VAL A 106 5.03 7.78 -1.23
CA VAL A 106 3.59 7.59 -1.27
C VAL A 106 2.96 8.79 -1.94
N TRP A 107 2.13 8.57 -2.95
CA TRP A 107 1.33 9.60 -3.60
C TRP A 107 -0.14 9.41 -3.28
N LEU A 108 -0.81 10.51 -2.94
CA LEU A 108 -2.26 10.62 -2.96
C LEU A 108 -2.66 11.44 -4.18
N SER A 109 -3.38 10.83 -5.12
CA SER A 109 -3.90 11.51 -6.31
C SER A 109 -5.40 11.31 -6.41
N GLU A 110 -6.15 12.37 -6.64
CA GLU A 110 -7.59 12.32 -6.79
C GLU A 110 -8.00 13.48 -7.72
N PRO A 111 -8.85 13.26 -8.74
CA PRO A 111 -9.11 14.25 -9.80
C PRO A 111 -10.00 15.44 -9.38
N ASP A 112 -11.00 15.24 -8.53
CA ASP A 112 -12.06 16.23 -8.32
C ASP A 112 -11.72 17.19 -7.17
N HIS A 113 -11.19 16.67 -6.08
CA HIS A 113 -10.80 17.36 -4.85
C HIS A 113 -9.35 17.84 -4.86
N LEU A 114 -8.40 17.10 -5.46
CA LEU A 114 -6.98 17.47 -5.44
C LEU A 114 -6.53 18.10 -6.77
N PRO A 115 -6.10 19.38 -6.79
CA PRO A 115 -5.63 20.01 -8.04
C PRO A 115 -4.30 19.42 -8.55
N ARG A 116 -3.50 18.85 -7.65
CA ARG A 116 -2.25 18.14 -7.94
C ARG A 116 -2.11 16.97 -6.97
N PRO A 117 -1.51 15.85 -7.39
CA PRO A 117 -1.13 14.78 -6.47
C PRO A 117 -0.25 15.30 -5.34
N ILE A 118 -0.47 14.80 -4.13
CA ILE A 118 0.32 15.12 -2.94
C ILE A 118 1.33 13.99 -2.72
N LYS A 119 2.60 14.34 -2.51
CA LYS A 119 3.70 13.39 -2.29
C LYS A 119 4.11 13.39 -0.83
N ALA A 120 4.32 12.20 -0.27
CA ALA A 120 4.92 12.00 1.03
C ALA A 120 5.90 10.81 1.01
N ARG A 121 6.55 10.54 2.15
CA ARG A 121 7.49 9.43 2.30
C ARG A 121 7.23 8.68 3.60
N ILE A 122 7.39 7.37 3.55
CA ILE A 122 7.44 6.49 4.71
C ILE A 122 8.77 5.72 4.71
N ARG A 123 9.29 5.41 5.89
CA ARG A 123 10.42 4.50 6.07
C ARG A 123 9.87 3.17 6.56
N LEU A 124 10.04 2.12 5.75
CA LEU A 124 9.66 0.76 6.10
C LEU A 124 10.93 0.00 6.53
N PRO A 125 11.07 -0.39 7.80
CA PRO A 125 12.12 -1.31 8.22
C PRO A 125 11.90 -2.71 7.64
N ARG A 126 12.95 -3.55 7.63
CA ARG A 126 12.85 -4.96 7.26
C ARG A 126 11.73 -5.65 8.00
N ASP A 127 11.72 -5.48 9.32
CA ASP A 127 10.71 -6.03 10.24
C ASP A 127 9.96 -4.92 10.98
N GLY A 128 8.67 -5.15 11.22
CA GLY A 128 7.78 -4.21 11.89
C GLY A 128 7.18 -3.13 11.00
N ASP A 129 6.51 -2.19 11.66
CA ASP A 129 5.70 -1.14 11.04
C ASP A 129 6.57 -0.04 10.43
N SER A 130 6.08 0.57 9.35
CA SER A 130 6.67 1.77 8.79
C SER A 130 6.41 2.99 9.67
N THR A 131 7.19 4.04 9.45
CA THR A 131 6.78 5.38 9.88
C THR A 131 5.48 5.79 9.19
N GLU A 132 4.74 6.71 9.79
CA GLU A 132 3.55 7.31 9.20
C GLU A 132 3.90 8.49 8.28
N CYS A 133 3.03 8.77 7.32
CA CYS A 133 3.02 10.02 6.59
C CYS A 133 1.62 10.61 6.54
N GLU A 134 1.53 11.93 6.35
CA GLU A 134 0.26 12.67 6.39
C GLU A 134 0.01 13.44 5.09
N PHE A 135 -1.20 13.33 4.57
CA PHE A 135 -1.71 14.11 3.45
C PHE A 135 -2.75 15.10 3.97
N ARG A 136 -2.47 16.40 3.82
CA ARG A 136 -3.39 17.48 4.22
C ARG A 136 -4.00 18.11 2.98
N PHE A 137 -5.32 18.26 2.96
CA PHE A 137 -6.05 18.87 1.84
C PHE A 137 -7.38 19.48 2.30
N ARG A 138 -8.09 20.13 1.38
CA ARG A 138 -9.47 20.58 1.56
C ARG A 138 -10.32 19.98 0.44
N PRO A 139 -11.23 19.03 0.72
CA PRO A 139 -12.11 18.48 -0.30
C PRO A 139 -12.90 19.59 -0.97
N LYS A 140 -13.02 19.58 -2.30
CA LYS A 140 -13.92 20.48 -3.03
C LYS A 140 -15.38 20.01 -2.94
N VAL A 141 -16.29 20.83 -3.46
CA VAL A 141 -17.72 20.50 -3.60
C VAL A 141 -17.90 19.46 -4.72
N SER A 142 -17.75 18.19 -4.36
CA SER A 142 -18.06 17.00 -5.15
C SER A 142 -18.49 15.92 -4.16
N PRO A 143 -19.46 15.04 -4.47
CA PRO A 143 -20.06 14.16 -3.46
C PRO A 143 -19.18 12.98 -3.02
N ARG A 144 -18.11 12.65 -3.78
CA ARG A 144 -17.33 11.44 -3.57
C ARG A 144 -15.85 11.72 -3.72
N PHE A 145 -15.07 11.26 -2.75
CA PHE A 145 -13.63 11.21 -2.83
C PHE A 145 -13.19 9.82 -3.30
N GLU A 146 -12.53 9.74 -4.44
CA GLU A 146 -11.98 8.48 -4.98
C GLU A 146 -10.48 8.64 -5.27
N GLY A 147 -9.70 8.72 -4.18
CA GLY A 147 -8.27 8.93 -4.27
C GLY A 147 -7.51 7.64 -4.53
N ARG A 148 -6.37 7.73 -5.19
CA ARG A 148 -5.42 6.63 -5.32
C ARG A 148 -4.23 6.86 -4.42
N VAL A 149 -3.96 5.89 -3.55
CA VAL A 149 -2.76 5.83 -2.71
C VAL A 149 -1.76 4.92 -3.41
N THR A 150 -0.75 5.51 -4.02
CA THR A 150 0.28 4.77 -4.78
C THR A 150 1.57 4.74 -4.00
N VAL A 151 2.07 3.54 -3.69
CA VAL A 151 3.36 3.34 -3.03
C VAL A 151 4.40 2.98 -4.06
N LEU A 152 5.53 3.69 -4.05
CA LEU A 152 6.64 3.49 -4.97
C LEU A 152 7.96 3.32 -4.23
N HIS A 153 8.84 2.53 -4.84
CA HIS A 153 10.26 2.48 -4.48
C HIS A 153 11.09 2.81 -5.73
N ARG A 154 11.91 3.87 -5.66
CA ARG A 154 12.77 4.33 -6.76
C ARG A 154 12.04 4.45 -8.12
N GLY A 155 10.83 5.01 -8.11
CA GLY A 155 10.02 5.22 -9.31
C GLY A 155 9.25 4.00 -9.81
N ARG A 156 9.43 2.81 -9.21
CA ARG A 156 8.64 1.61 -9.50
C ARG A 156 7.44 1.55 -8.58
N VAL A 157 6.26 1.31 -9.14
CA VAL A 157 5.02 1.11 -8.37
C VAL A 157 5.09 -0.25 -7.68
N ILE A 158 4.92 -0.26 -6.37
CA ILE A 158 4.90 -1.47 -5.55
C ILE A 158 3.45 -1.94 -5.34
N GLN A 159 2.59 -1.02 -4.93
CA GLN A 159 1.16 -1.25 -4.71
C GLN A 159 0.38 0.04 -4.96
N THR A 160 -0.88 -0.10 -5.35
CA THR A 160 -1.84 1.01 -5.47
C THR A 160 -3.16 0.58 -4.86
N ALA A 161 -3.72 1.43 -4.00
CA ALA A 161 -5.04 1.27 -3.40
C ALA A 161 -5.95 2.44 -3.77
N VAL A 162 -7.25 2.22 -3.68
CA VAL A 162 -8.27 3.26 -3.83
C VAL A 162 -8.77 3.65 -2.43
N LEU A 163 -8.65 4.93 -2.07
CA LEU A 163 -9.26 5.52 -0.88
C LEU A 163 -10.61 6.10 -1.28
N ARG A 164 -11.69 5.44 -0.85
CA ARG A 164 -13.06 5.90 -1.06
C ARG A 164 -13.58 6.59 0.18
N ALA A 165 -14.32 7.68 0.01
CA ALA A 165 -15.09 8.30 1.07
C ALA A 165 -16.26 9.12 0.51
N SER A 166 -17.31 9.30 1.31
CA SER A 166 -18.29 10.36 1.05
C SER A 166 -17.69 11.73 1.33
N VAL A 167 -18.19 12.76 0.61
CA VAL A 167 -17.86 14.16 0.89
C VAL A 167 -19.17 14.94 1.07
N LEU A 168 -19.38 15.39 2.31
CA LEU A 168 -20.62 16.04 2.73
C LEU A 168 -20.53 17.56 2.55
N PRO A 169 -21.64 18.24 2.24
CA PRO A 169 -21.72 19.70 2.33
C PRO A 169 -21.45 20.18 3.77
N ALA A 170 -20.83 21.36 3.92
CA ALA A 170 -20.45 21.88 5.24
C ALA A 170 -21.62 22.22 6.17
N LEU A 171 -22.83 22.40 5.62
CA LEU A 171 -24.05 22.74 6.38
C LEU A 171 -24.88 21.50 6.76
N ALA A 172 -24.38 20.30 6.47
CA ALA A 172 -25.09 19.05 6.67
C ALA A 172 -24.57 18.34 7.94
N ASP A 173 -24.80 18.96 9.10
CA ASP A 173 -24.25 18.49 10.38
C ASP A 173 -24.70 17.06 10.76
N ASP A 174 -25.89 16.65 10.30
CA ASP A 174 -26.47 15.32 10.56
C ASP A 174 -26.40 14.35 9.37
N ALA A 175 -25.69 14.70 8.29
CA ALA A 175 -25.64 13.82 7.11
C ALA A 175 -24.77 12.58 7.38
N GLN A 176 -25.37 11.41 7.17
CA GLN A 176 -24.65 10.14 7.22
C GLN A 176 -24.02 9.86 5.84
N GLY A 177 -22.70 9.74 5.83
CA GLY A 177 -21.92 9.32 4.67
C GLY A 177 -21.02 8.15 5.01
N ASP A 178 -20.33 7.65 3.99
CA ASP A 178 -19.40 6.54 4.14
C ASP A 178 -18.04 7.04 4.66
N ALA A 179 -17.58 6.41 5.74
CA ALA A 179 -16.24 6.58 6.28
C ALA A 179 -15.18 6.29 5.21
N PRO A 180 -14.04 7.01 5.23
CA PRO A 180 -12.93 6.70 4.37
C PRO A 180 -12.43 5.27 4.58
N HIS A 181 -12.28 4.51 3.49
CA HIS A 181 -11.76 3.14 3.51
C HIS A 181 -10.90 2.83 2.27
N LEU A 182 -9.97 1.88 2.42
CA LEU A 182 -9.11 1.38 1.35
C LEU A 182 -9.70 0.17 0.66
N GLU A 183 -9.67 0.20 -0.67
CA GLU A 183 -10.03 -0.91 -1.54
C GLU A 183 -8.87 -1.28 -2.46
N ASP A 184 -8.81 -2.55 -2.85
CA ASP A 184 -7.89 -3.01 -3.87
C ASP A 184 -8.25 -2.39 -5.22
N LEU A 185 -7.24 -1.84 -5.90
CA LEU A 185 -7.43 -1.40 -7.28
C LEU A 185 -7.51 -2.66 -8.16
N ILE A 186 -8.71 -3.08 -8.53
CA ILE A 186 -8.91 -4.16 -9.49
C ILE A 186 -8.57 -3.63 -10.90
N PRO A 187 -7.49 -4.09 -11.55
CA PRO A 187 -7.19 -3.67 -12.90
C PRO A 187 -8.17 -4.35 -13.86
N VAL A 188 -9.17 -3.61 -14.34
CA VAL A 188 -9.98 -4.06 -15.47
C VAL A 188 -9.11 -4.01 -16.71
N ARG A 189 -8.59 -5.17 -17.15
CA ARG A 189 -7.98 -5.31 -18.47
C ARG A 189 -9.09 -5.28 -19.52
N SER A 190 -9.40 -4.12 -20.08
CA SER A 190 -10.21 -4.03 -21.28
C SER A 190 -9.35 -4.44 -22.49
N GLY A 191 -9.54 -5.68 -22.98
CA GLY A 191 -8.99 -6.14 -24.27
C GLY A 191 -8.22 -7.45 -24.21
N LEU A 192 -8.93 -8.58 -24.18
CA LEU A 192 -8.38 -9.92 -24.44
C LEU A 192 -8.39 -10.29 -25.95
N GLY A 193 -8.61 -9.31 -26.84
CA GLY A 193 -8.87 -9.55 -28.26
C GLY A 193 -7.66 -9.77 -29.17
N GLU A 194 -6.44 -9.37 -28.81
CA GLU A 194 -5.32 -9.34 -29.76
C GLU A 194 -3.96 -9.76 -29.15
N LEU A 195 -3.93 -10.87 -28.42
CA LEU A 195 -2.71 -11.37 -27.75
C LEU A 195 -1.80 -12.25 -28.64
N LYS A 196 -2.08 -12.40 -29.94
CA LYS A 196 -1.27 -13.30 -30.78
C LYS A 196 -0.06 -12.66 -31.45
N GLU A 197 0.03 -11.33 -31.51
CA GLU A 197 1.13 -10.67 -32.20
C GLU A 197 1.46 -9.33 -31.56
N ARG A 198 2.41 -9.26 -30.60
CA ARG A 198 3.35 -8.12 -30.45
C ARG A 198 4.41 -8.32 -29.38
N ARG A 199 5.57 -7.72 -29.68
CA ARG A 199 6.82 -7.69 -28.91
C ARG A 199 6.65 -7.05 -27.53
N GLN A 200 7.47 -7.53 -26.57
CA GLN A 200 7.62 -6.97 -25.23
C GLN A 200 7.85 -5.46 -25.27
N PHE A 201 7.01 -4.69 -24.56
CA PHE A 201 7.25 -3.28 -24.27
C PHE A 201 7.27 -3.10 -22.74
N ASP A 202 8.31 -2.47 -22.21
CA ASP A 202 8.52 -2.18 -20.78
C ASP A 202 7.74 -0.94 -20.26
N LEU A 203 6.58 -0.63 -20.84
CA LEU A 203 5.84 0.61 -20.54
C LEU A 203 4.38 0.34 -20.19
N ALA A 204 3.98 0.70 -18.97
CA ALA A 204 2.59 0.68 -18.53
C ALA A 204 2.04 2.10 -18.43
N PHE A 205 0.94 2.37 -19.14
CA PHE A 205 0.15 3.60 -18.98
C PHE A 205 -1.10 3.30 -18.14
N VAL A 206 -1.26 3.99 -17.02
CA VAL A 206 -2.52 3.97 -16.25
C VAL A 206 -3.36 5.15 -16.71
N LEU A 207 -4.44 4.88 -17.43
CA LEU A 207 -5.42 5.89 -17.81
C LEU A 207 -6.43 6.06 -16.67
N ASN A 208 -6.57 7.29 -16.18
CA ASN A 208 -7.60 7.64 -15.21
C ASN A 208 -8.93 7.81 -15.93
N HIS A 209 -9.90 6.97 -15.58
CA HIS A 209 -11.30 7.16 -15.95
C HIS A 209 -12.07 7.49 -14.68
N GLY A 210 -12.73 8.66 -14.64
CA GLY A 210 -13.82 8.92 -13.70
C GLY A 210 -15.14 8.43 -14.30
N ALA A 211 -16.13 8.12 -13.44
CA ALA A 211 -17.42 7.55 -13.83
C ALA A 211 -18.21 8.38 -14.88
N GLY A 212 -17.81 9.63 -15.15
CA GLY A 212 -18.41 10.51 -16.17
C GLY A 212 -17.71 10.56 -17.53
N GLY A 213 -16.76 9.66 -17.84
CA GLY A 213 -16.13 9.57 -19.16
C GLY A 213 -15.29 10.79 -19.59
N ARG A 214 -15.10 11.79 -18.72
CA ARG A 214 -14.25 12.96 -19.01
C ARG A 214 -12.77 12.55 -18.92
N ARG A 215 -12.07 12.71 -20.04
CA ARG A 215 -10.63 12.41 -20.16
C ARG A 215 -9.84 13.45 -19.35
N CYS A 216 -9.03 12.99 -18.40
CA CYS A 216 -8.01 13.83 -17.80
C CYS A 216 -6.87 14.09 -18.80
N ARG A 217 -6.35 15.32 -18.87
CA ARG A 217 -5.10 15.62 -19.60
C ARG A 217 -3.97 14.75 -19.02
N PRO A 218 -3.22 13.99 -19.84
CA PRO A 218 -2.07 13.26 -19.35
C PRO A 218 -1.00 14.25 -18.86
N VAL A 219 -0.59 14.12 -17.59
CA VAL A 219 0.62 14.77 -17.09
C VAL A 219 1.79 13.88 -17.46
N CYS A 220 2.48 14.21 -18.54
CA CYS A 220 3.76 13.61 -18.88
C CYS A 220 4.87 14.42 -18.19
N GLN A 221 5.45 13.92 -17.10
CA GLN A 221 6.71 14.46 -16.59
C GLN A 221 7.85 13.73 -17.26
N ARG A 222 8.61 14.48 -18.06
CA ARG A 222 9.82 14.01 -18.74
C ARG A 222 10.88 13.69 -17.69
N ILE A 223 11.20 12.42 -17.48
CA ILE A 223 12.39 12.00 -16.74
C ILE A 223 13.55 12.10 -17.74
N THR A 224 14.31 13.19 -17.68
CA THR A 224 15.56 13.30 -18.45
C THR A 224 16.64 12.51 -17.73
N HIS A 225 16.98 11.32 -18.25
CA HIS A 225 18.30 10.74 -18.10
C HIS A 225 18.93 10.67 -19.48
N GLY A 226 20.06 11.37 -19.66
CA GLY A 226 21.00 11.18 -20.77
C GLY A 226 20.55 11.71 -22.13
N SER A 227 21.40 12.54 -22.73
CA SER A 227 21.33 13.08 -24.08
C SER A 227 20.66 12.19 -25.14
N ALA A 228 19.63 12.74 -25.78
CA ALA A 228 19.45 12.65 -27.23
C ALA A 228 18.51 13.76 -27.69
N ILE A 229 19.06 14.70 -28.47
CA ILE A 229 18.32 15.75 -29.16
C ILE A 229 17.51 15.08 -30.28
N CYS A 230 16.18 15.22 -30.24
CA CYS A 230 15.32 14.94 -31.38
C CYS A 230 14.45 16.17 -31.64
N ARG A 231 14.92 17.04 -32.55
CA ARG A 231 14.08 18.04 -33.20
C ARG A 231 13.16 17.31 -34.17
N ARG A 232 11.84 17.43 -33.99
CA ARG A 232 10.88 17.29 -35.08
C ARG A 232 9.74 18.28 -34.85
N ALA A 233 9.72 19.29 -35.71
CA ALA A 233 8.63 20.23 -35.85
C ALA A 233 7.36 19.50 -36.29
N TRP A 234 6.21 19.91 -35.74
CA TRP A 234 4.89 19.60 -36.30
C TRP A 234 4.25 20.91 -36.76
N PRO A 235 3.52 20.89 -37.89
CA PRO A 235 3.18 22.09 -38.66
C PRO A 235 2.00 22.85 -38.05
N SER A 236 2.03 24.18 -38.19
CA SER A 236 0.95 25.09 -37.84
C SER A 236 -0.30 24.82 -38.68
N PRO A 237 -1.52 24.84 -38.10
CA PRO A 237 -2.74 24.75 -38.88
C PRO A 237 -2.92 26.03 -39.70
N GLY A 238 -3.03 25.85 -41.02
CA GLY A 238 -3.19 26.90 -42.01
C GLY A 238 -4.54 27.60 -41.93
N THR A 239 -4.45 28.90 -42.17
CA THR A 239 -5.52 29.82 -42.55
C THR A 239 -6.27 29.29 -43.78
N SER A 240 -7.61 29.23 -43.72
CA SER A 240 -8.43 29.29 -44.94
C SER A 240 -9.48 30.37 -44.75
N MET A 241 -9.33 31.42 -45.55
CA MET A 241 -10.24 32.54 -45.75
C MET A 241 -10.70 32.48 -47.21
N HIS A 242 -12.01 32.67 -47.42
CA HIS A 242 -12.73 32.98 -48.67
C HIS A 242 -12.89 31.88 -49.74
N ALA A 243 -14.16 31.57 -50.05
CA ALA A 243 -14.95 32.35 -51.00
C ALA A 243 -16.41 32.45 -50.50
#